data_AF-A0A8I0CHM0-F1
#
_entry.id   AF-A0A8I0CHM0-F1
#
_cell.length_a   1.000
_cell.length_b   1.000
_cell.length_c   1.000
_cell.angle_alpha   90.00
_cell.angle_beta   90.00
_cell.angle_gamma   90.00
#
_symmetry.space_group_name_H-M   'P 1'
#
loop_
_entity.id
_entity.type
_entity.pdbx_description
1 polymer ?
#
loop_
_entity_poly.entity_id
_entity_poly.type
_entity_poly.pdbx_seq_one_letter_code
_entity_poly.pdbx_strand_id
1 'polypeptide(L)'
;LLFYIGMAFAYFVVFPLAFGFLANTAPEGVQVSTDIASYLSFVMALFMAFGVSFEVPVAIVLLCWMGITSPEDLRKKRPYVLVGAFVVGMLLT
;
A
#
# COMPACT_ATOMS: atom_id res chain seq x y z
N LEU A 1 7.95 -13.02 7.32
CA LEU A 1 8.94 -11.94 7.55
C LEU A 1 8.62 -10.71 6.69
N LEU A 2 8.43 -10.88 5.38
CA LEU A 2 8.12 -9.78 4.46
C LEU A 2 6.82 -9.06 4.77
N PHE A 3 5.74 -9.79 5.09
CA PHE A 3 4.50 -9.18 5.58
C PHE A 3 4.73 -8.23 6.78
N TYR A 4 5.48 -8.66 7.79
CA TYR A 4 5.81 -7.82 8.96
C TYR A 4 6.68 -6.62 8.60
N ILE A 5 7.61 -6.77 7.64
CA ILE A 5 8.40 -5.65 7.09
C ILE A 5 7.48 -4.67 6.37
N GLY A 6 6.48 -5.15 5.61
CA GLY A 6 5.48 -4.31 4.95
C GLY A 6 4.64 -3.53 5.95
N MET A 7 4.20 -4.17 7.05
CA MET A 7 3.52 -3.47 8.15
C MET A 7 4.41 -2.43 8.81
N ALA A 8 5.68 -2.75 9.08
CA ALA A 8 6.64 -1.81 9.63
C ALA A 8 6.86 -0.61 8.69
N PHE A 9 6.99 -0.84 7.38
CA PHE A 9 7.11 0.22 6.39
C PHE A 9 5.87 1.13 6.39
N ALA A 10 4.67 0.54 6.43
CA ALA A 10 3.43 1.31 6.52
C ALA A 10 3.41 2.21 7.77
N TYR A 11 3.79 1.67 8.94
CA TYR A 11 3.79 2.41 10.19
C TYR A 11 4.86 3.52 10.25
N PHE A 12 6.10 3.23 9.86
CA PHE A 12 7.22 4.15 10.04
C PHE A 12 7.41 5.14 8.90
N VAL A 13 6.90 4.85 7.70
CA VAL A 13 7.11 5.70 6.52
C VAL A 13 5.81 6.26 5.99
N VAL A 14 4.81 5.40 5.77
CA VAL A 14 3.56 5.81 5.11
C VAL A 14 2.67 6.65 6.04
N PHE A 15 2.52 6.26 7.31
CA PHE A 15 1.69 7.01 8.26
C PHE A 15 2.21 8.44 8.50
N PRO A 16 3.51 8.66 8.80
CA PRO A 16 4.03 10.02 8.95
C PRO A 16 3.83 10.88 7.70
N LEU A 17 3.97 10.29 6.51
CA LEU A 17 3.74 10.99 5.25
C LEU A 17 2.26 11.35 5.07
N ALA A 18 1.35 10.40 5.30
CA ALA A 18 -0.10 10.59 5.14
C ALA A 18 -0.65 11.60 6.15
N PHE A 19 -0.38 11.42 7.45
CA PHE A 19 -0.84 12.33 8.49
C PHE A 19 -0.11 13.68 8.42
N GLY A 20 1.17 13.69 8.04
CA GLY A 20 1.90 14.93 7.76
C GLY A 20 1.27 15.73 6.62
N PHE A 21 0.86 15.08 5.53
CA PHE A 21 0.15 15.73 4.43
C PHE A 21 -1.20 16.30 4.88
N LEU A 22 -1.99 15.52 5.63
CA LEU A 22 -3.29 15.95 6.16
C LEU A 22 -3.16 17.14 7.11
N ALA A 23 -2.17 17.12 8.01
CA ALA A 23 -1.94 18.20 8.97
C ALA A 23 -1.48 19.50 8.29
N ASN A 24 -0.60 19.42 7.28
CA ASN A 24 -0.09 20.60 6.57
C ASN A 24 -1.09 21.21 5.56
N THR A 25 -2.10 20.44 5.14
CA THR A 25 -3.15 20.92 4.22
C THR A 25 -4.37 21.47 4.97
N ALA A 26 -4.44 21.29 6.29
CA ALA A 26 -5.53 21.81 7.12
C ALA A 26 -5.42 23.36 7.27
N PRO A 27 -6.49 24.13 7.01
CA PRO A 27 -6.50 25.57 7.23
C PRO A 27 -6.26 25.92 8.70
N GLU A 28 -5.57 27.03 8.97
CA GLU A 28 -5.39 27.54 10.33
C GLU A 28 -6.75 27.70 11.03
N GLY A 29 -6.97 26.96 12.11
CA GLY A 29 -8.19 27.01 12.91
C GLY A 29 -9.17 25.83 12.74
N VAL A 30 -8.93 24.90 11.81
CA VAL A 30 -9.72 23.66 11.72
C VAL A 30 -9.07 22.56 12.56
N GLN A 31 -9.71 22.20 13.68
CA GLN A 31 -9.36 21.00 14.43
C GLN A 31 -9.71 19.78 13.57
N VAL A 32 -8.69 19.08 13.08
CA VAL A 32 -8.87 17.79 12.40
C VAL A 32 -9.26 16.75 13.45
N SER A 33 -10.55 16.71 13.79
CA SER A 33 -11.13 15.69 14.66
C SER A 33 -11.44 14.46 13.82
N THR A 34 -10.44 13.65 13.51
CA THR A 34 -10.68 12.34 12.90
C THR A 34 -11.32 11.42 13.92
N ASP A 35 -12.49 10.88 13.59
CA ASP A 35 -13.12 9.81 14.34
C ASP A 35 -12.14 8.63 14.49
N ILE A 36 -11.99 8.12 15.72
CA ILE A 36 -11.11 7.01 16.04
C ILE A 36 -11.49 5.75 15.25
N ALA A 37 -12.78 5.55 14.97
CA ALA A 37 -13.25 4.40 14.19
C ALA A 37 -12.75 4.47 12.74
N SER A 38 -12.84 5.65 12.12
CA SER A 38 -12.34 5.91 10.76
C SER A 38 -10.81 5.83 10.70
N TYR A 39 -10.11 6.39 11.69
CA TYR A 39 -8.65 6.28 11.80
C TYR A 39 -8.19 4.82 11.88
N LEU A 40 -8.78 4.04 12.78
CA LEU A 40 -8.42 2.63 12.96
C LEU A 40 -8.73 1.81 11.70
N SER A 41 -9.87 2.05 11.07
CA SER A 41 -10.26 1.39 9.82
C SER A 41 -9.26 1.66 8.69
N PHE A 42 -8.84 2.92 8.53
CA PHE A 42 -7.82 3.32 7.57
C PHE A 42 -6.47 2.65 7.85
N VAL A 43 -6.00 2.72 9.11
CA VAL A 43 -4.73 2.11 9.54
C VAL A 43 -4.72 0.59 9.28
N MET A 44 -5.81 -0.10 9.62
CA MET A 44 -5.95 -1.54 9.40
C MET A 44 -5.96 -1.89 7.91
N ALA A 45 -6.72 -1.15 7.10
CA ALA A 45 -6.75 -1.32 5.65
C ALA A 45 -5.36 -1.11 5.03
N LEU A 46 -4.62 -0.08 5.48
CA LEU A 46 -3.29 0.23 4.98
C LEU A 46 -2.26 -0.83 5.38
N PHE A 47 -2.33 -1.36 6.60
CA PHE A 47 -1.50 -2.50 7.01
C PHE A 47 -1.77 -3.74 6.19
N MET A 48 -3.03 -4.05 5.91
CA MET A 48 -3.39 -5.19 5.06
C MET A 48 -2.83 -4.99 3.65
N ALA A 49 -3.00 -3.79 3.07
CA ALA A 49 -2.56 -3.47 1.72
C ALA A 49 -1.04 -3.53 1.55
N PHE A 50 -0.28 -2.88 2.44
CA PHE A 50 1.19 -2.90 2.36
C PHE A 50 1.77 -4.25 2.77
N GLY A 51 1.18 -4.93 3.76
CA GLY A 51 1.58 -6.28 4.14
C GLY A 51 1.49 -7.25 2.97
N VAL A 52 0.36 -7.28 2.26
CA VAL A 52 0.18 -8.12 1.05
C VAL A 52 1.05 -7.65 -0.11
N SER A 53 1.22 -6.33 -0.30
CA SER A 53 2.07 -5.79 -1.38
C SER A 53 3.52 -6.26 -1.27
N PHE A 54 4.03 -6.46 -0.06
CA PHE A 54 5.39 -6.95 0.16
C PHE A 54 5.57 -8.45 -0.11
N GLU A 55 4.48 -9.20 -0.28
CA GLU A 55 4.51 -10.60 -0.71
C GLU A 55 4.50 -10.74 -2.25
N VAL A 56 4.11 -9.69 -2.98
CA VAL A 56 4.08 -9.67 -4.46
C VAL A 56 5.44 -10.03 -5.09
N PRO A 57 6.60 -9.52 -4.61
CA PRO A 57 7.91 -9.91 -5.15
C PRO A 57 8.19 -11.41 -5.01
N VAL A 58 7.82 -12.01 -3.88
CA VAL A 58 7.99 -13.46 -3.67
C VAL A 58 7.09 -14.24 -4.62
N ALA A 59 5.82 -13.84 -4.74
CA ALA A 59 4.90 -14.45 -5.68
C ALA A 59 5.44 -14.39 -7.13
N ILE A 60 5.98 -13.26 -7.55
CA ILE A 60 6.60 -13.09 -8.87
C ILE A 60 7.78 -14.04 -9.07
N VAL A 61 8.71 -14.12 -8.10
CA VAL A 61 9.87 -15.01 -8.19
C VAL A 61 9.44 -16.48 -8.29
N LEU A 62 8.46 -16.90 -7.49
CA LEU A 62 7.91 -18.26 -7.55
C LEU A 62 7.24 -18.56 -8.90
N LEU A 63 6.45 -17.63 -9.45
CA LEU A 63 5.82 -17.79 -10.76
C LEU A 63 6.86 -17.90 -11.88
N CYS A 64 7.94 -17.11 -11.82
CA CYS A 64 9.06 -17.22 -12.75
C CYS A 64 9.78 -18.56 -12.61
N TRP A 65 10.00 -19.04 -11.39
CA TRP A 65 10.70 -20.29 -11.15
C TRP A 65 9.91 -21.52 -11.59
N MET A 66 8.58 -21.50 -11.44
CA MET A 66 7.68 -22.54 -11.97
C MET A 66 7.52 -22.49 -13.49
N GLY A 67 8.09 -21.50 -14.18
CA GLY A 67 7.96 -21.32 -15.63
C GLY A 67 6.59 -20.83 -16.09
N ILE A 68 5.73 -20.35 -15.17
CA ILE A 68 4.39 -19.83 -15.49
C ILE A 68 4.48 -18.45 -16.18
N THR A 69 5.51 -17.67 -15.86
CA THR A 69 5.76 -16.36 -16.47
C THR A 69 7.24 -16.13 -16.67
N SER A 70 7.61 -15.28 -17.64
CA SER A 70 8.98 -14.80 -17.81
C SER A 70 9.15 -13.35 -17.33
N PRO A 71 10.37 -12.90 -16.97
CA PRO A 71 10.64 -11.49 -16.68
C PRO A 71 10.27 -10.55 -17.83
N GLU A 72 10.40 -11.01 -19.08
CA GLU A 72 10.04 -10.25 -20.28
C GLU A 72 8.54 -10.03 -20.40
N ASP A 73 7.73 -11.06 -20.10
CA ASP A 73 6.28 -10.98 -20.10
C ASP A 73 5.76 -10.07 -18.98
N LEU A 74 6.37 -10.15 -17.79
CA LEU A 74 6.06 -9.24 -16.68
C LEU A 74 6.38 -7.78 -17.04
N ARG A 75 7.44 -7.56 -17.82
CA ARG A 75 7.84 -6.22 -18.28
C ARG A 75 6.79 -5.60 -19.20
N LYS A 76 6.18 -6.38 -20.09
CA LYS A 76 5.06 -5.95 -20.95
C LYS A 76 3.80 -5.66 -20.14
N LYS A 77 3.60 -6.33 -19.00
CA LYS A 77 2.41 -6.18 -18.15
C LYS A 77 2.47 -5.02 -17.14
N ARG A 78 3.61 -4.30 -17.03
CA ARG A 78 3.78 -3.17 -16.10
C ARG A 78 2.64 -2.13 -16.13
N PRO A 79 2.12 -1.70 -17.30
CA PRO A 79 1.02 -0.74 -17.33
C PRO A 79 -0.25 -1.28 -16.65
N TYR A 80 -0.55 -2.58 -16.83
CA TYR A 80 -1.70 -3.22 -16.19
C TYR A 80 -1.54 -3.35 -14.68
N VAL A 81 -0.32 -3.65 -14.20
CA VAL A 81 -0.01 -3.72 -12.76
C VAL A 81 -0.17 -2.34 -12.12
N LEU A 82 0.25 -1.28 -12.79
CA LEU A 82 0.06 0.09 -12.32
C LEU A 82 -1.42 0.42 -12.16
N VAL A 83 -2.24 0.13 -13.18
CA VAL A 83 -3.70 0.35 -13.11
C VAL A 83 -4.32 -0.48 -11.98
N GLY A 84 -3.92 -1.75 -11.82
CA GLY A 84 -4.40 -2.60 -10.74
C GLY A 84 -4.06 -2.04 -9.34
N ALA A 85 -2.85 -1.50 -9.16
CA ALA A 85 -2.44 -0.86 -7.92
C ALA A 85 -3.29 0.39 -7.61
N PHE A 86 -3.62 1.19 -8.62
CA PHE A 86 -4.51 2.34 -8.47
C PHE A 86 -5.94 1.94 -8.09
N VAL A 87 -6.47 0.87 -8.72
CA VAL A 87 -7.82 0.36 -8.41
C VAL A 87 -7.88 -0.14 -6.97
N VAL A 88 -6.87 -0.90 -6.52
CA VAL A 88 -6.79 -1.36 -5.13
C VAL A 88 -6.64 -0.17 -4.18
N GLY A 89 -5.81 0.83 -4.54
CA GLY A 89 -5.67 2.06 -3.77
C GLY A 89 -7.02 2.78 -3.58
N MET A 90 -7.78 2.96 -4.66
CA MET A 90 -9.11 3.59 -4.65
C MET A 90 -10.12 2.86 -3.77
N LEU A 91 -10.02 1.53 -3.63
CA LEU A 91 -10.93 0.77 -2.76
C LEU A 91 -10.59 0.91 -1.27
N LEU A 92 -9.34 1.28 -0.96
CA LEU A 92 -8.83 1.38 0.41
C LEU A 92 -8.93 2.80 0.97
N THR A 93 -8.99 3.82 0.11
CA THR A 93 -9.06 5.26 0.43
C THR A 93 -10.44 5.82 0.09
#